data_AF-A0A2M7DAK9-F1
#
_entry.id   AF-A0A2M7DAK9-F1
#
_cell.length_a   1.000
_cell.length_b   1.000
_cell.length_c   1.000
_cell.angle_alpha   90.00
_cell.angle_beta   90.00
_cell.angle_gamma   90.00
#
_symmetry.space_group_name_H-M   'P 1'
#
loop_
_entity.id
_entity.type
_entity.pdbx_description
1 polymer ?
#
loop_
_entity_poly.entity_id
_entity_poly.type
_entity_poly.pdbx_seq_one_letter_code
_entity_poly.pdbx_strand_id
1 'polypeptide(L)'
;SATDTTPPAISEINVVPAKNSATITWKTNEGSTSWVVYGTSTNYGLEKKTTSYVASHSLTITGLTPSTTYHYQLKSKDSSGNISCSSCSTDKTFTTLAEGEVLSEDEEEEVPEEEVPEEEEAVPVSSAPFTLEKPLSQMSREELISTILKLIIYLQQKKEQPSAAEVSFEGIPDNFSFQTNLKLGMNLPDVKYLQIVLNSAPETKLANSGPGSPGNETTYFGSVTLAGAKKFQQKYASGVLTPLGLSAPTGFIGSSSRDKLNDILKGK
;
A
#
# COMPACT_ATOMS: atom_id res chain seq x y z
N SER A 1 -16.11 20.78 38.71
CA SER A 1 -16.98 19.93 37.88
C SER A 1 -16.23 18.66 37.59
N ALA A 2 -16.87 17.49 37.66
CA ALA A 2 -16.23 16.24 37.23
C ALA A 2 -15.94 16.31 35.73
N THR A 3 -14.77 15.86 35.30
CA THR A 3 -14.44 15.73 33.88
C THR A 3 -15.25 14.58 33.30
N ASP A 4 -15.85 14.80 32.14
CA ASP A 4 -16.56 13.76 31.39
C ASP A 4 -15.57 12.70 30.88
N THR A 5 -15.89 11.44 31.14
CA THR A 5 -15.08 10.26 30.78
C THR A 5 -15.86 9.25 29.92
N THR A 6 -17.05 9.60 29.47
CA THR A 6 -17.96 8.69 28.75
C THR A 6 -17.82 8.89 27.24
N PRO A 7 -17.40 7.87 26.46
CA PRO A 7 -17.36 7.97 25.01
C PRO A 7 -18.76 8.09 24.37
N PRO A 8 -18.89 8.78 23.22
CA PRO A 8 -20.16 8.95 22.53
C PRO A 8 -20.71 7.61 21.99
N ALA A 9 -21.92 7.21 22.37
CA ALA A 9 -22.54 5.98 21.90
C ALA A 9 -23.01 6.11 20.44
N ILE A 10 -22.48 5.27 19.54
CA ILE A 10 -22.83 5.27 18.11
C ILE A 10 -24.07 4.40 17.85
N SER A 11 -25.02 4.92 17.06
CA SER A 11 -26.27 4.24 16.68
C SER A 11 -26.72 4.60 15.26
N GLU A 12 -27.79 3.96 14.77
CA GLU A 12 -28.44 4.26 13.48
C GLU A 12 -27.48 4.30 12.28
N ILE A 13 -26.57 3.32 12.21
CA ILE A 13 -25.58 3.24 11.14
C ILE A 13 -26.25 2.82 9.83
N ASN A 14 -26.07 3.62 8.78
CA ASN A 14 -26.53 3.32 7.43
C ASN A 14 -25.43 3.63 6.40
N VAL A 15 -25.35 2.83 5.35
CA VAL A 15 -24.39 3.01 4.24
C VAL A 15 -25.14 2.93 2.91
N VAL A 16 -24.91 3.93 2.06
CA VAL A 16 -25.44 4.01 0.71
C VAL A 16 -24.27 3.95 -0.27
N PRO A 17 -23.95 2.77 -0.84
CA PRO A 17 -22.91 2.64 -1.84
C PRO A 17 -23.35 3.22 -3.19
N ALA A 18 -22.40 3.76 -3.92
CA ALA A 18 -22.50 4.15 -5.32
C ALA A 18 -21.35 3.50 -6.11
N LYS A 19 -21.21 3.83 -7.41
CA LYS A 19 -20.18 3.26 -8.29
C LYS A 19 -18.76 3.52 -7.77
N ASN A 20 -18.43 4.78 -7.45
CA ASN A 20 -17.08 5.19 -7.01
C ASN A 20 -17.07 5.90 -5.66
N SER A 21 -18.14 5.76 -4.88
CA SER A 21 -18.31 6.43 -3.60
C SER A 21 -19.23 5.64 -2.69
N ALA A 22 -19.25 6.00 -1.40
CA ALA A 22 -20.24 5.54 -0.46
C ALA A 22 -20.52 6.64 0.56
N THR A 23 -21.79 6.88 0.86
CA THR A 23 -22.21 7.80 1.92
C THR A 23 -22.56 7.00 3.16
N ILE A 24 -21.89 7.30 4.27
CA ILE A 24 -22.12 6.64 5.55
C ILE A 24 -22.70 7.65 6.53
N THR A 25 -23.81 7.27 7.17
CA THR A 25 -24.53 8.09 8.14
C THR A 25 -24.70 7.35 9.45
N TRP A 26 -24.64 8.07 10.57
CA TRP A 26 -24.89 7.52 11.91
C TRP A 26 -25.26 8.64 12.89
N LYS A 27 -25.69 8.27 14.09
CA LYS A 27 -25.93 9.20 15.20
C LYS A 27 -25.04 8.89 16.40
N THR A 28 -24.82 9.91 17.23
CA THR A 28 -24.28 9.77 18.58
C THR A 28 -25.25 10.37 19.60
N ASN A 29 -25.21 9.88 20.84
CA ASN A 29 -26.01 10.42 21.96
C ASN A 29 -25.57 11.83 22.40
N GLU A 30 -24.42 12.31 21.94
CA GLU A 30 -23.86 13.63 22.22
C GLU A 30 -23.05 14.18 21.04
N GLY A 31 -22.63 15.45 21.10
CA GLY A 31 -21.87 16.09 20.04
C GLY A 31 -20.46 15.49 19.89
N SER A 32 -20.17 14.90 18.74
CA SER A 32 -18.89 14.25 18.46
C SER A 32 -18.38 14.54 17.04
N THR A 33 -17.11 14.23 16.76
CA THR A 33 -16.55 14.28 15.41
C THR A 33 -17.08 13.15 14.54
N SER A 34 -17.15 13.38 13.22
CA SER A 34 -17.41 12.31 12.25
C SER A 34 -16.09 11.70 11.80
N TRP A 35 -15.81 10.42 12.06
CA TRP A 35 -14.57 9.77 11.62
C TRP A 35 -14.85 8.36 11.09
N VAL A 36 -14.48 8.11 9.83
CA VAL A 36 -14.54 6.79 9.20
C VAL A 36 -13.13 6.31 8.90
N VAL A 37 -12.81 5.09 9.32
CA VAL A 37 -11.65 4.33 8.83
C VAL A 37 -12.16 3.22 7.92
N TYR A 38 -11.55 3.04 6.76
CA TYR A 38 -12.04 2.10 5.74
C TYR A 38 -10.90 1.55 4.89
N GLY A 39 -11.15 0.44 4.20
CA GLY A 39 -10.21 -0.20 3.26
C GLY A 39 -10.76 -1.46 2.63
N THR A 40 -10.02 -2.08 1.72
CA THR A 40 -10.41 -3.37 1.11
C THR A 40 -10.12 -4.59 1.99
N SER A 41 -9.67 -4.36 3.23
CA SER A 41 -9.48 -5.39 4.26
C SER A 41 -9.77 -4.81 5.64
N THR A 42 -9.85 -5.66 6.66
CA THR A 42 -10.03 -5.28 8.07
C THR A 42 -8.87 -4.47 8.66
N ASN A 43 -7.79 -4.27 7.91
CA ASN A 43 -6.70 -3.35 8.29
C ASN A 43 -7.05 -1.88 8.00
N TYR A 44 -8.12 -1.64 7.23
CA TYR A 44 -8.64 -0.35 6.80
C TYR A 44 -7.58 0.49 6.03
N GLY A 45 -6.60 1.08 6.69
CA GLY A 45 -5.47 1.75 6.01
C GLY A 45 -5.80 3.11 5.38
N LEU A 46 -7.08 3.48 5.27
CA LEU A 46 -7.55 4.81 4.88
C LEU A 46 -8.44 5.41 5.96
N GLU A 47 -8.45 6.74 6.07
CA GLU A 47 -9.34 7.46 6.99
C GLU A 47 -9.90 8.75 6.39
N LYS A 48 -11.07 9.15 6.87
CA LYS A 48 -11.67 10.47 6.60
C LYS A 48 -12.37 10.96 7.86
N LYS A 49 -12.10 12.21 8.26
CA LYS A 49 -12.65 12.79 9.51
C LYS A 49 -13.00 14.28 9.39
N THR A 50 -13.94 14.72 10.20
CA THR A 50 -14.29 16.13 10.42
C THR A 50 -13.89 16.58 11.82
N THR A 51 -13.86 17.89 12.05
CA THR A 51 -13.53 18.50 13.35
C THR A 51 -14.74 19.07 14.09
N SER A 52 -15.87 19.25 13.41
CA SER A 52 -17.11 19.75 14.01
C SER A 52 -17.76 18.70 14.91
N TYR A 53 -18.28 19.14 16.06
CA TYR A 53 -19.05 18.31 16.98
C TYR A 53 -20.54 18.34 16.62
N VAL A 54 -21.07 17.22 16.15
CA VAL A 54 -22.49 17.04 15.79
C VAL A 54 -23.01 15.72 16.36
N ALA A 55 -24.33 15.61 16.54
CA ALA A 55 -24.97 14.36 16.97
C ALA A 55 -25.54 13.54 15.79
N SER A 56 -25.60 14.13 14.60
CA SER A 56 -26.02 13.50 13.35
C SER A 56 -24.91 13.63 12.32
N HIS A 57 -24.37 12.48 11.91
CA HIS A 57 -23.17 12.39 11.07
C HIS A 57 -23.53 11.95 9.65
N SER A 58 -22.87 12.56 8.67
CA SER A 58 -22.89 12.14 7.27
C SER A 58 -21.52 12.36 6.65
N LEU A 59 -20.97 11.32 6.04
CA LEU A 59 -19.64 11.38 5.45
C LEU A 59 -19.60 10.56 4.15
N THR A 60 -19.30 11.23 3.04
CA THR A 60 -19.14 10.60 1.73
C THR A 60 -17.68 10.27 1.47
N ILE A 61 -17.37 9.01 1.21
CA ILE A 61 -16.07 8.52 0.76
C ILE A 61 -16.10 8.47 -0.76
N THR A 62 -15.06 8.97 -1.43
CA THR A 62 -14.97 9.07 -2.91
C THR A 62 -13.70 8.40 -3.41
N GLY A 63 -13.63 8.08 -4.70
CA GLY A 63 -12.46 7.43 -5.31
C GLY A 63 -12.41 5.93 -5.02
N LEU A 64 -13.56 5.32 -4.76
CA LEU A 64 -13.67 3.88 -4.57
C LEU A 64 -13.70 3.16 -5.92
N THR A 65 -13.24 1.91 -5.94
CA THR A 65 -13.32 1.05 -7.13
C THR A 65 -14.74 0.45 -7.22
N PRO A 66 -15.37 0.39 -8.41
CA PRO A 66 -16.66 -0.29 -8.60
C PRO A 66 -16.59 -1.78 -8.26
N SER A 67 -17.73 -2.42 -7.98
CA SER A 67 -17.82 -3.86 -7.65
C SER A 67 -16.83 -4.33 -6.58
N THR A 68 -16.46 -3.47 -5.62
CA THR A 68 -15.41 -3.74 -4.64
C THR A 68 -15.97 -3.68 -3.23
N THR A 69 -15.69 -4.71 -2.44
CA THR A 69 -16.04 -4.76 -1.02
C THR A 69 -15.04 -3.97 -0.20
N TYR A 70 -15.55 -3.01 0.56
CA TYR A 70 -14.82 -2.23 1.54
C TYR A 70 -15.27 -2.58 2.94
N HIS A 71 -14.29 -2.74 3.81
CA HIS A 71 -14.40 -2.86 5.26
C HIS A 71 -14.33 -1.46 5.87
N TYR A 72 -15.10 -1.18 6.92
CA TYR A 72 -15.05 0.11 7.61
C TYR A 72 -15.39 0.03 9.11
N GLN A 73 -14.90 1.02 9.86
CA GLN A 73 -15.32 1.32 11.23
C GLN A 73 -15.59 2.80 11.40
N LEU A 74 -16.54 3.12 12.28
CA LEU A 74 -16.82 4.49 12.68
C LEU A 74 -16.13 4.76 14.01
N LYS A 75 -15.53 5.94 14.10
CA LYS A 75 -15.03 6.53 15.32
C LYS A 75 -15.71 7.87 15.52
N SER A 76 -15.89 8.23 16.79
CA SER A 76 -16.44 9.52 17.18
C SER A 76 -15.69 10.01 18.41
N LYS A 77 -15.23 11.26 18.38
CA LYS A 77 -14.54 11.90 19.49
C LYS A 77 -15.37 13.06 20.00
N ASP A 78 -15.71 13.09 21.29
CA ASP A 78 -16.40 14.24 21.89
C ASP A 78 -15.43 15.41 22.17
N SER A 79 -15.97 16.53 22.67
CA SER A 79 -15.18 17.71 23.03
C SER A 79 -14.26 17.50 24.24
N SER A 80 -14.60 16.54 25.11
CA SER A 80 -13.84 16.15 26.30
C SER A 80 -12.63 15.27 25.97
N GLY A 81 -12.62 14.70 24.76
CA GLY A 81 -11.57 13.86 24.23
C GLY A 81 -11.86 12.36 24.25
N ASN A 82 -13.04 11.92 24.71
CA ASN A 82 -13.37 10.50 24.75
C ASN A 82 -13.68 10.01 23.34
N ILE A 83 -13.13 8.84 22.99
CA ILE A 83 -13.24 8.26 21.66
C ILE A 83 -14.07 6.99 21.74
N SER A 84 -15.14 6.93 20.96
CA SER A 84 -15.92 5.72 20.75
C SER A 84 -15.64 5.11 19.38
N CYS A 85 -16.09 3.87 19.24
CA CYS A 85 -15.87 3.05 18.06
C CYS A 85 -17.09 2.15 17.86
N SER A 86 -17.73 2.20 16.69
CA SER A 86 -18.97 1.45 16.42
C SER A 86 -18.77 -0.06 16.34
N SER A 87 -17.52 -0.50 16.18
CA SER A 87 -17.18 -1.83 15.67
C SER A 87 -15.79 -2.29 16.08
N CYS A 88 -15.29 -1.87 17.24
CA CYS A 88 -13.97 -2.33 17.71
C CYS A 88 -13.90 -3.85 17.99
N SER A 89 -15.02 -4.58 17.90
CA SER A 89 -15.06 -6.05 17.94
C SER A 89 -15.65 -6.74 16.69
N THR A 90 -16.37 -6.02 15.81
CA THR A 90 -17.04 -6.63 14.65
C THR A 90 -16.94 -5.74 13.43
N ASP A 91 -16.20 -6.22 12.44
CA ASP A 91 -16.01 -5.57 11.17
C ASP A 91 -17.35 -5.33 10.41
N LYS A 92 -17.45 -4.20 9.70
CA LYS A 92 -18.59 -3.86 8.85
C LYS A 92 -18.12 -3.71 7.41
N THR A 93 -18.96 -4.09 6.46
CA THR A 93 -18.63 -4.01 5.04
C THR A 93 -19.73 -3.35 4.22
N PHE A 94 -19.35 -2.79 3.07
CA PHE A 94 -20.26 -2.43 1.98
C PHE A 94 -19.58 -2.75 0.64
N THR A 95 -20.37 -2.97 -0.41
CA THR A 95 -19.87 -3.21 -1.77
C THR A 95 -20.32 -2.07 -2.66
N THR A 96 -19.39 -1.45 -3.39
CA THR A 96 -19.72 -0.42 -4.39
C THR A 96 -20.53 -1.02 -5.54
N LEU A 97 -21.35 -0.18 -6.17
CA LEU A 97 -22.16 -0.63 -7.31
C LEU A 97 -21.25 -0.98 -8.48
N ALA A 98 -21.73 -1.89 -9.32
CA ALA A 98 -21.07 -2.21 -10.58
C ALA A 98 -21.00 -0.96 -11.47
N GLU A 99 -19.95 -0.92 -12.29
CA GLU A 99 -19.92 -0.04 -13.43
C GLU A 99 -21.05 -0.48 -14.37
N GLY A 100 -22.02 0.41 -14.60
CA GLY A 100 -23.26 0.07 -15.30
C GLY A 100 -22.99 -0.70 -16.58
N GLU A 101 -23.49 -1.92 -16.63
CA GLU A 101 -23.53 -2.76 -17.83
C GLU A 101 -24.51 -2.12 -18.80
N VAL A 102 -23.98 -1.51 -19.85
CA VAL A 102 -24.78 -1.17 -21.03
C VAL A 102 -25.22 -2.49 -21.64
N LEU A 103 -26.48 -2.85 -21.45
CA LEU A 103 -27.16 -3.81 -22.32
C LEU A 103 -27.18 -3.20 -23.71
N SER A 104 -26.31 -3.69 -24.58
CA SER A 104 -26.41 -3.47 -26.02
C SER A 104 -27.56 -4.34 -26.55
N GLU A 105 -28.66 -3.71 -26.90
CA GLU A 105 -29.55 -4.28 -27.92
C GLU A 105 -28.87 -4.04 -29.28
N ASP A 106 -28.72 -5.15 -30.00
CA ASP A 106 -28.24 -5.23 -31.37
C ASP A 106 -28.99 -4.25 -32.29
N GLU A 107 -28.26 -3.58 -33.18
CA GLU A 107 -28.67 -3.47 -34.58
C GLU A 107 -27.45 -3.12 -35.45
N GLU A 108 -27.21 -4.00 -36.42
CA GLU A 108 -26.24 -3.90 -37.52
C GLU A 108 -26.56 -2.71 -38.44
N GLU A 109 -25.53 -2.04 -38.96
CA GLU A 109 -25.52 -1.66 -40.38
C GLU A 109 -24.09 -1.39 -40.88
N GLU A 110 -23.69 -2.09 -41.93
CA GLU A 110 -22.44 -1.89 -42.67
C GLU A 110 -22.51 -0.66 -43.61
N VAL A 111 -21.42 0.11 -43.70
CA VAL A 111 -21.05 0.88 -44.92
C VAL A 111 -19.54 1.22 -44.91
N PRO A 112 -18.88 1.50 -46.05
CA PRO A 112 -17.64 0.86 -46.47
C PRO A 112 -16.38 1.75 -46.32
N GLU A 113 -15.23 1.11 -46.55
CA GLU A 113 -13.86 1.64 -46.50
C GLU A 113 -13.61 2.88 -47.40
N GLU A 114 -12.96 3.89 -46.81
CA GLU A 114 -12.15 4.89 -47.54
C GLU A 114 -10.70 4.85 -47.02
N GLU A 115 -9.75 4.67 -47.94
CA GLU A 115 -8.30 4.73 -47.72
C GLU A 115 -7.79 6.19 -47.58
N VAL A 116 -6.89 6.44 -46.61
CA VAL A 116 -6.05 7.65 -46.55
C VAL A 116 -4.66 7.25 -46.00
N PRO A 117 -3.54 7.80 -46.54
CA PRO A 117 -2.29 7.07 -46.69
C PRO A 117 -1.31 7.18 -45.51
N GLU A 118 -0.29 6.30 -45.58
CA GLU A 118 0.89 6.18 -44.72
C GLU A 118 1.64 7.49 -44.48
N GLU A 119 1.94 7.80 -43.21
CA GLU A 119 3.12 8.60 -42.86
C GLU A 119 3.86 8.07 -41.62
N GLU A 120 5.16 7.90 -41.87
CA GLU A 120 6.35 7.88 -41.01
C GLU A 120 6.57 6.78 -39.96
N GLU A 121 7.55 5.94 -40.29
CA GLU A 121 8.25 5.03 -39.40
C GLU A 121 8.82 5.74 -38.17
N ALA A 122 8.33 5.34 -37.00
CA ALA A 122 8.99 5.66 -35.73
C ALA A 122 10.11 4.64 -35.45
N VAL A 123 11.34 5.14 -35.46
CA VAL A 123 12.55 4.54 -34.89
C VAL A 123 12.30 3.91 -33.50
N PRO A 124 12.85 2.71 -33.19
CA PRO A 124 12.61 2.09 -31.89
C PRO A 124 13.45 2.78 -30.79
N VAL A 125 12.83 3.69 -30.04
CA VAL A 125 13.39 4.19 -28.76
C VAL A 125 13.18 3.17 -27.65
N SER A 126 13.98 2.10 -27.69
CA SER A 126 14.15 1.14 -26.61
C SER A 126 15.04 1.73 -25.51
N SER A 127 14.42 2.40 -24.53
CA SER A 127 14.92 2.49 -23.14
C SER A 127 13.93 3.18 -22.16
N ALA A 128 12.68 3.42 -22.55
CA ALA A 128 11.63 3.77 -21.60
C ALA A 128 11.08 2.48 -20.96
N PRO A 129 10.87 2.40 -19.64
CA PRO A 129 10.31 1.22 -18.97
C PRO A 129 8.80 1.06 -19.20
N PHE A 130 8.25 1.72 -20.23
CA PHE A 130 6.83 1.66 -20.56
C PHE A 130 6.68 1.38 -22.05
N THR A 131 6.31 0.15 -22.38
CA THR A 131 5.86 -0.23 -23.71
C THR A 131 4.38 0.15 -23.81
N LEU A 132 4.02 0.98 -24.80
CA LEU A 132 2.62 1.26 -25.09
C LEU A 132 1.99 0.03 -25.73
N GLU A 133 0.89 -0.46 -25.18
CA GLU A 133 0.20 -1.66 -25.69
C GLU A 133 -0.52 -1.39 -27.04
N LYS A 134 -0.78 -0.11 -27.35
CA LYS A 134 -1.31 0.38 -28.64
C LYS A 134 -0.96 1.86 -28.85
N PRO A 135 -1.09 2.43 -30.06
CA PRO A 135 -0.81 3.84 -30.30
C PRO A 135 -1.69 4.77 -29.45
N LEU A 136 -1.16 5.90 -29.00
CA LEU A 136 -1.90 6.86 -28.16
C LEU A 136 -3.17 7.39 -28.83
N SER A 137 -3.15 7.52 -30.17
CA SER A 137 -4.32 7.91 -30.98
C SER A 137 -5.47 6.90 -30.93
N GLN A 138 -5.20 5.66 -30.52
CA GLN A 138 -6.18 4.57 -30.38
C GLN A 138 -6.46 4.20 -28.92
N MET A 139 -5.91 4.95 -27.96
CA MET A 139 -6.23 4.81 -26.56
C MET A 139 -7.51 5.59 -26.24
N SER A 140 -8.41 4.93 -25.50
CA SER A 140 -9.52 5.61 -24.85
C SER A 140 -9.00 6.67 -23.88
N ARG A 141 -9.89 7.59 -23.49
CA ARG A 141 -9.56 8.65 -22.53
C ARG A 141 -9.05 8.08 -21.20
N GLU A 142 -9.58 6.93 -20.77
CA GLU A 142 -9.23 6.22 -19.55
C GLU A 142 -7.83 5.57 -19.64
N GLU A 143 -7.50 5.00 -20.79
CA GLU A 143 -6.15 4.44 -21.06
C GLU A 143 -5.10 5.56 -21.16
N LEU A 144 -5.46 6.70 -21.74
CA LEU A 144 -4.62 7.90 -21.76
C LEU A 144 -4.39 8.43 -20.34
N ILE A 145 -5.44 8.54 -19.51
CA ILE A 145 -5.31 8.96 -18.10
C ILE A 145 -4.44 7.96 -17.33
N SER A 146 -4.65 6.66 -17.50
CA SER A 146 -3.87 5.61 -16.84
C SER A 146 -2.38 5.68 -17.25
N THR A 147 -2.11 5.86 -18.54
CA THR A 147 -0.74 6.03 -19.06
C THR A 147 -0.08 7.28 -18.50
N ILE A 148 -0.80 8.41 -18.46
CA ILE A 148 -0.30 9.67 -17.87
C ILE A 148 -0.04 9.50 -16.37
N LEU A 149 -0.92 8.83 -15.62
CA LEU A 149 -0.72 8.59 -14.18
C LEU A 149 0.46 7.67 -13.91
N LYS A 150 0.63 6.60 -14.70
CA LYS A 150 1.81 5.72 -14.62
C LYS A 150 3.09 6.52 -14.90
N LEU A 151 3.07 7.41 -15.90
CA LEU A 151 4.20 8.30 -16.21
C LEU A 151 4.45 9.31 -15.09
N ILE A 152 3.42 9.91 -14.49
CA ILE A 152 3.55 10.83 -13.36
C ILE A 152 4.17 10.12 -12.16
N ILE A 153 3.69 8.91 -11.81
CA ILE A 153 4.25 8.11 -10.72
C ILE A 153 5.72 7.78 -11.00
N TYR A 154 6.04 7.38 -12.24
CA TYR A 154 7.41 7.11 -12.64
C TYR A 154 8.31 8.36 -12.55
N LEU A 155 7.84 9.52 -13.01
CA LEU A 155 8.57 10.78 -12.93
C LEU A 155 8.69 11.29 -11.49
N GLN A 156 7.71 11.04 -10.63
CA GLN A 156 7.77 11.32 -9.19
C GLN A 156 8.83 10.45 -8.52
N GLN A 157 8.84 9.15 -8.78
CA GLN A 157 9.89 8.24 -8.30
C GLN A 157 11.29 8.65 -8.78
N LYS A 158 11.41 9.17 -10.01
CA LYS A 158 12.67 9.71 -10.54
C LYS A 158 13.08 11.03 -9.89
N LYS A 159 12.14 11.88 -9.47
CA LYS A 159 12.41 13.14 -8.73
C LYS A 159 12.72 12.91 -7.25
N GLU A 160 12.21 11.83 -6.67
CA GLU A 160 12.43 11.43 -5.27
C GLU A 160 13.60 10.45 -5.08
N GLN A 161 14.31 10.07 -6.14
CA GLN A 161 15.59 9.40 -5.99
C GLN A 161 16.53 10.34 -5.22
N PRO A 162 17.00 9.96 -4.01
CA PRO A 162 18.14 10.65 -3.43
C PRO A 162 19.30 10.55 -4.42
N SER A 163 20.03 11.65 -4.61
CA SER A 163 21.34 11.65 -5.27
C SER A 163 22.10 10.40 -4.82
N ALA A 164 22.53 9.57 -5.77
CA ALA A 164 23.20 8.30 -5.54
C ALA A 164 24.38 8.46 -4.57
N ALA A 165 24.11 8.33 -3.27
CA ALA A 165 25.08 7.80 -2.33
C ALA A 165 25.02 6.30 -2.58
N GLU A 166 26.05 5.77 -3.21
CA GLU A 166 26.18 4.38 -3.64
C GLU A 166 25.71 3.45 -2.52
N VAL A 167 24.70 2.61 -2.80
CA VAL A 167 24.26 1.57 -1.88
C VAL A 167 25.41 0.58 -1.78
N SER A 168 26.25 0.71 -0.75
CA SER A 168 27.41 -0.15 -0.58
C SER A 168 27.03 -1.46 0.11
N PHE A 169 27.39 -2.57 -0.53
CA PHE A 169 27.24 -3.92 0.02
C PHE A 169 28.60 -4.53 0.36
N GLU A 170 29.54 -3.68 0.77
CA GLU A 170 30.91 -4.04 1.09
C GLU A 170 30.95 -5.18 2.14
N GLY A 171 31.76 -6.19 1.88
CA GLY A 171 31.89 -7.37 2.74
C GLY A 171 30.94 -8.53 2.43
N ILE A 172 30.02 -8.41 1.46
CA ILE A 172 29.22 -9.53 0.93
C ILE A 172 29.90 -10.07 -0.35
N PRO A 173 30.24 -11.38 -0.45
CA PRO A 173 30.84 -11.95 -1.66
C PRO A 173 29.98 -11.76 -2.92
N ASP A 174 30.61 -11.63 -4.09
CA ASP A 174 29.93 -11.31 -5.37
C ASP A 174 28.90 -12.36 -5.78
N ASN A 175 29.19 -13.65 -5.55
CA ASN A 175 28.30 -14.76 -5.89
C ASN A 175 27.44 -15.22 -4.71
N PHE A 176 27.35 -14.42 -3.64
CA PHE A 176 26.55 -14.78 -2.47
C PHE A 176 25.05 -14.68 -2.78
N SER A 177 24.30 -15.67 -2.29
CA SER A 177 22.85 -15.65 -2.23
C SER A 177 22.36 -16.26 -0.93
N PHE A 178 21.27 -15.72 -0.38
CA PHE A 178 20.63 -16.28 0.80
C PHE A 178 19.92 -17.59 0.44
N GLN A 179 20.52 -18.71 0.85
CA GLN A 179 19.98 -20.06 0.67
C GLN A 179 19.49 -20.70 1.97
N THR A 180 19.85 -20.12 3.12
CA THR A 180 19.48 -20.62 4.46
C THR A 180 18.41 -19.74 5.07
N ASN A 181 17.40 -20.34 5.70
CA ASN A 181 16.39 -19.58 6.44
C ASN A 181 17.01 -19.03 7.73
N LEU A 182 16.79 -17.74 8.03
CA LEU A 182 17.39 -17.09 9.21
C LEU A 182 16.32 -16.71 10.24
N LYS A 183 16.64 -16.89 11.53
CA LYS A 183 15.74 -16.57 12.65
C LYS A 183 16.50 -16.13 13.89
N LEU A 184 15.78 -15.51 14.82
CA LEU A 184 16.29 -15.10 16.13
C LEU A 184 17.08 -16.24 16.80
N GLY A 185 18.25 -15.91 17.32
CA GLY A 185 19.15 -16.82 18.02
C GLY A 185 20.15 -17.55 17.13
N MET A 186 20.05 -17.46 15.80
CA MET A 186 21.04 -18.07 14.91
C MET A 186 22.39 -17.33 14.95
N ASN A 187 23.48 -18.07 14.76
CA ASN A 187 24.83 -17.53 14.65
C ASN A 187 25.49 -18.07 13.37
N LEU A 188 25.39 -17.33 12.26
CA LEU A 188 25.83 -17.74 10.92
C LEU A 188 26.43 -16.56 10.15
N PRO A 189 27.40 -16.78 9.24
CA PRO A 189 27.92 -15.74 8.35
C PRO A 189 26.84 -15.00 7.56
N ASP A 190 25.82 -15.71 7.09
CA ASP A 190 24.67 -15.14 6.35
C ASP A 190 23.95 -14.03 7.14
N VAL A 191 23.93 -14.11 8.47
CA VAL A 191 23.32 -13.06 9.30
C VAL A 191 24.11 -11.75 9.19
N LYS A 192 25.44 -11.81 9.08
CA LYS A 192 26.26 -10.62 8.86
C LYS A 192 25.89 -9.96 7.54
N TYR A 193 25.70 -10.74 6.47
CA TYR A 193 25.28 -10.23 5.17
C TYR A 193 23.86 -9.67 5.20
N LEU A 194 22.94 -10.30 5.94
CA LEU A 194 21.62 -9.75 6.18
C LEU A 194 21.71 -8.37 6.84
N GLN A 195 22.54 -8.23 7.87
CA GLN A 195 22.71 -6.97 8.58
C GLN A 195 23.28 -5.87 7.66
N ILE A 196 24.25 -6.19 6.80
CA ILE A 196 24.78 -5.27 5.78
C ILE A 196 23.64 -4.77 4.87
N VAL A 197 22.85 -5.69 4.30
CA VAL A 197 21.72 -5.33 3.41
C VAL A 197 20.67 -4.49 4.14
N LEU A 198 20.34 -4.82 5.39
CA LEU A 198 19.35 -4.05 6.16
C LEU A 198 19.86 -2.64 6.50
N ASN A 199 21.17 -2.48 6.72
CA ASN A 199 21.78 -1.19 7.02
C ASN A 199 21.96 -0.28 5.80
N SER A 200 21.88 -0.82 4.58
CA SER A 200 22.08 -0.04 3.34
C SER A 200 20.89 0.88 2.99
N ALA A 201 19.73 0.70 3.63
CA ALA A 201 18.57 1.56 3.45
C ALA A 201 18.11 2.20 4.79
N PRO A 202 17.82 3.52 4.82
CA PRO A 202 17.41 4.24 6.03
C PRO A 202 16.21 3.61 6.76
N GLU A 203 15.25 3.07 6.01
CA GLU A 203 14.00 2.54 6.55
C GLU A 203 14.16 1.16 7.19
N THR A 204 15.22 0.42 6.83
CA THR A 204 15.54 -0.90 7.39
C THR A 204 16.73 -0.86 8.35
N LYS A 205 17.38 0.29 8.51
CA LYS A 205 18.53 0.49 9.39
C LYS A 205 18.30 -0.10 10.77
N LEU A 206 19.28 -0.88 11.22
CA LEU A 206 19.22 -1.69 12.43
C LEU A 206 19.34 -0.82 13.69
N ALA A 207 20.46 -0.10 13.81
CA ALA A 207 20.76 0.78 14.92
C ALA A 207 21.79 1.85 14.50
N ASN A 208 21.98 2.88 15.33
CA ASN A 208 23.04 3.87 15.12
C ASN A 208 24.41 3.41 15.63
N SER A 209 24.44 2.46 16.58
CA SER A 209 25.66 1.90 17.16
C SER A 209 25.37 0.53 17.81
N GLY A 210 26.43 -0.22 18.13
CA GLY A 210 26.36 -1.52 18.81
C GLY A 210 26.26 -2.72 17.86
N PRO A 211 26.18 -3.96 18.39
CA PRO A 211 26.14 -5.17 17.57
C PRO A 211 25.03 -5.15 16.53
N GLY A 212 25.41 -5.28 15.26
CA GLY A 212 24.50 -5.24 14.10
C GLY A 212 24.25 -3.85 13.51
N SER A 213 24.75 -2.77 14.11
CA SER A 213 24.71 -1.45 13.47
C SER A 213 25.69 -1.39 12.27
N PRO A 214 25.60 -0.36 11.42
CA PRO A 214 26.57 -0.17 10.33
C PRO A 214 28.02 -0.22 10.84
N GLY A 215 28.87 -0.99 10.16
CA GLY A 215 30.29 -1.19 10.50
C GLY A 215 30.53 -2.04 11.76
N ASN A 216 29.46 -2.53 12.39
CA ASN A 216 29.49 -3.39 13.58
C ASN A 216 28.66 -4.66 13.36
N GLU A 217 28.53 -5.10 12.11
CA GLU A 217 27.78 -6.30 11.75
C GLU A 217 28.41 -7.55 12.34
N THR A 218 27.55 -8.46 12.77
CA THR A 218 27.88 -9.69 13.48
C THR A 218 27.21 -10.88 12.82
N THR A 219 27.66 -12.07 13.16
CA THR A 219 27.03 -13.32 12.72
C THR A 219 25.79 -13.68 13.54
N TYR A 220 25.43 -12.92 14.58
CA TYR A 220 24.34 -13.24 15.49
C TYR A 220 23.03 -12.55 15.13
N PHE A 221 21.96 -13.33 15.02
CA PHE A 221 20.60 -12.83 14.76
C PHE A 221 19.94 -12.49 16.09
N GLY A 222 20.18 -11.27 16.57
CA GLY A 222 19.63 -10.76 17.83
C GLY A 222 18.28 -10.06 17.67
N SER A 223 17.83 -9.42 18.75
CA SER A 223 16.59 -8.63 18.79
C SER A 223 16.61 -7.44 17.82
N VAL A 224 17.77 -6.79 17.65
CA VAL A 224 17.96 -5.69 16.69
C VAL A 224 17.80 -6.19 15.25
N THR A 225 18.43 -7.32 14.90
CA THR A 225 18.29 -7.94 13.58
C THR A 225 16.85 -8.38 13.33
N LEU A 226 16.16 -8.90 14.35
CA LEU A 226 14.72 -9.24 14.26
C LEU A 226 13.86 -8.01 13.96
N ALA A 227 14.11 -6.89 14.63
CA ALA A 227 13.40 -5.64 14.35
C ALA A 227 13.66 -5.15 12.92
N GLY A 228 14.91 -5.21 12.45
CA GLY A 228 15.26 -4.90 11.06
C GLY A 228 14.59 -5.79 10.04
N ALA A 229 14.60 -7.11 10.27
CA ALA A 229 13.91 -8.08 9.42
C ALA A 229 12.41 -7.78 9.33
N LYS A 230 11.79 -7.35 10.44
CA LYS A 230 10.37 -6.93 10.43
C LYS A 230 10.15 -5.65 9.61
N LYS A 231 11.02 -4.65 9.75
CA LYS A 231 10.97 -3.43 8.91
C LYS A 231 11.14 -3.76 7.43
N PHE A 232 12.06 -4.66 7.08
CA PHE A 232 12.26 -5.14 5.71
C PHE A 232 11.02 -5.82 5.14
N GLN A 233 10.44 -6.76 5.90
CA GLN A 233 9.22 -7.45 5.52
C GLN A 233 8.05 -6.47 5.34
N GLN A 234 7.96 -5.46 6.20
CA GLN A 234 6.96 -4.40 6.07
C GLN A 234 7.19 -3.54 4.81
N LYS A 235 8.43 -3.16 4.53
CA LYS A 235 8.81 -2.37 3.33
C LYS A 235 8.49 -3.10 2.04
N TYR A 236 8.73 -4.41 2.00
CA TYR A 236 8.52 -5.26 0.81
C TYR A 236 7.31 -6.19 0.96
N ALA A 237 6.28 -5.76 1.70
CA ALA A 237 5.15 -6.61 2.08
C ALA A 237 4.46 -7.30 0.89
N SER A 238 4.32 -6.60 -0.25
CA SER A 238 3.68 -7.13 -1.46
C SER A 238 4.37 -8.36 -2.03
N GLY A 239 5.72 -8.43 -1.96
CA GLY A 239 6.51 -9.56 -2.45
C GLY A 239 6.89 -10.57 -1.37
N VAL A 240 6.77 -10.20 -0.08
CA VAL A 240 7.32 -10.99 1.03
C VAL A 240 6.24 -11.54 1.96
N LEU A 241 5.20 -10.77 2.27
CA LEU A 241 4.17 -11.13 3.25
C LEU A 241 2.87 -11.58 2.57
N THR A 242 2.40 -10.79 1.61
CA THR A 242 1.14 -11.04 0.89
C THR A 242 1.08 -12.42 0.22
N PRO A 243 2.14 -12.92 -0.47
CA PRO A 243 2.09 -14.24 -1.11
C PRO A 243 1.95 -15.40 -0.11
N LEU A 244 2.30 -15.16 1.15
CA LEU A 244 2.23 -16.14 2.23
C LEU A 244 0.98 -15.98 3.10
N GLY A 245 0.09 -15.04 2.76
CA GLY A 245 -1.09 -14.72 3.58
C GLY A 245 -0.75 -14.11 4.95
N LEU A 246 0.46 -13.56 5.10
CA LEU A 246 0.90 -12.97 6.37
C LEU A 246 0.47 -11.49 6.44
N SER A 247 -0.24 -11.14 7.50
CA SER A 247 -0.69 -9.76 7.77
C SER A 247 0.30 -8.96 8.60
N ALA A 248 1.28 -9.62 9.23
CA ALA A 248 2.27 -8.98 10.07
C ALA A 248 3.67 -9.58 9.81
N PRO A 249 4.72 -8.77 9.93
CA PRO A 249 6.07 -9.26 9.77
C PRO A 249 6.46 -10.18 10.94
N THR A 250 6.94 -11.37 10.60
CA THR A 250 7.39 -12.38 11.56
C THR A 250 8.82 -12.11 12.04
N GLY A 251 9.61 -11.43 11.21
CA GLY A 251 11.06 -11.30 11.36
C GLY A 251 11.83 -12.58 11.04
N PHE A 252 11.14 -13.64 10.61
CA PHE A 252 11.75 -14.86 10.07
C PHE A 252 12.11 -14.66 8.60
N ILE A 253 13.38 -14.84 8.25
CA ILE A 253 13.85 -14.77 6.86
C ILE A 253 13.61 -16.13 6.20
N GLY A 254 12.39 -16.32 5.71
CA GLY A 254 11.97 -17.47 4.90
C GLY A 254 12.14 -17.24 3.39
N SER A 255 11.63 -18.16 2.57
CA SER A 255 11.82 -18.13 1.10
C SER A 255 11.54 -16.77 0.47
N SER A 256 10.34 -16.20 0.65
CA SER A 256 9.98 -14.92 0.02
C SER A 256 10.85 -13.74 0.48
N SER A 257 11.32 -13.74 1.74
CA SER A 257 12.28 -12.72 2.21
C SER A 257 13.64 -12.89 1.55
N ARG A 258 14.12 -14.14 1.39
CA ARG A 258 15.40 -14.43 0.74
C ARG A 258 15.37 -14.08 -0.74
N ASP A 259 14.29 -14.39 -1.43
CA ASP A 259 14.13 -14.06 -2.85
C ASP A 259 14.26 -12.53 -3.05
N LYS A 260 13.57 -11.75 -2.22
CA LYS A 260 13.67 -10.28 -2.28
C LYS A 260 15.06 -9.75 -1.91
N LEU A 261 15.72 -10.33 -0.90
CA LEU A 261 17.09 -9.97 -0.55
C LEU A 261 18.07 -10.29 -1.69
N ASN A 262 17.92 -11.44 -2.35
CA ASN A 262 18.73 -11.84 -3.49
C ASN A 262 18.52 -10.93 -4.70
N ASP A 263 17.28 -10.49 -4.96
CA ASP A 263 17.01 -9.52 -6.02
C ASP A 263 17.66 -8.15 -5.76
N ILE A 264 17.71 -7.72 -4.50
CA ILE A 264 18.46 -6.51 -4.11
C ILE A 264 19.96 -6.69 -4.35
N LEU A 265 20.52 -7.88 -4.03
CA LEU A 265 21.94 -8.17 -4.23
C LEU A 265 22.34 -8.29 -5.72
N LYS A 266 21.42 -8.67 -6.60
CA LYS A 266 21.67 -8.68 -8.06
C LYS A 266 21.79 -7.27 -8.65
N GLY A 267 21.29 -6.26 -7.96
CA GLY A 267 21.41 -4.85 -8.33
C GLY A 267 22.68 -4.18 -7.79
N LYS A 268 23.63 -4.95 -7.25
CA LYS A 268 25.00 -4.51 -6.95
C LYS A 268 25.73 -4.03 -8.19
#